data_AF-A0A7C5Y9Q0-F1
#
_entry.id   AF-A0A7C5Y9Q0-F1
#
_cell.length_a   1.000
_cell.length_b   1.000
_cell.length_c   1.000
_cell.angle_alpha   90.00
_cell.angle_beta   90.00
_cell.angle_gamma   90.00
#
_symmetry.space_group_name_H-M   'P 1'
#
loop_
_entity.id
_entity.type
_entity.pdbx_description
1 polymer ?
#
loop_
_entity_poly.entity_id
_entity_poly.type
_entity_poly.pdbx_seq_one_letter_code
_entity_poly.pdbx_strand_id
1 'polypeptide(L)'
;MGGDKTLQGMKKKVLFFTSPYSFEGSVINFNELFSWASENNIYNVVLSDSTLHGVVKFLACAKQFKNSINAYIGYRITDLTFVFTNTDELYTFFDIYNSGKINENHLKQKFTYFKVQPIYYLPNQKEAYDTFCDYLGIPENKRFYRDPKESILELSLPVPQYNLSADQKLPESNYDFLDDLLVKEQEYPERLQKEIRLIKAFNFEDYFFTIKRIVEIAKENDIEIGLGRGSAVGSLVAYRLGITKINPIEYNLLFERFLNEGRKDYPDIDLDVEDVHRQHLISLLKNEFGYIYNISTFSSIPKKFLETLPLDIKTTLEKIPLQRSTHAAGVVISTNPIHVPIVPQTDTLEWDMEDLQSLGYIKFDILGLKTLSIYKELKNSVSTDQDPEKEKKTYRYISVGFTDNIFQLESPIGKVVVRDVKPSNIKELAIAISLNRPGPLRSGITNEIRNLKLQGKKKYEIPILEETYGLPIYQEQVMLIAMELAGFTSTQADTLRKAIAKKDTSNSSELFERIKSALVEKFGKIGEELTKSIIAFGEYAFNKSHAVAYAHLTYYMSYFKINYPTLFYDIYLKHDTSILSDAIYNLQALGYTVLPPKINALSKKQSEKVYTLPLYVLPGISYEKSIELQN
;
A
#
# COMPACT_ATOMS: atom_id res chain seq x y z
N MET A 1 26.02 30.16 -37.20
CA MET A 1 27.02 30.95 -36.45
C MET A 1 26.39 31.37 -35.13
N GLY A 2 26.64 30.59 -34.08
CA GLY A 2 26.19 30.85 -32.72
C GLY A 2 27.38 30.57 -31.81
N GLY A 3 27.72 31.55 -30.97
CA GLY A 3 29.01 31.71 -30.32
C GLY A 3 29.44 30.52 -29.46
N ASP A 4 30.69 30.15 -29.69
CA ASP A 4 31.53 29.27 -28.90
C ASP A 4 31.67 29.83 -27.47
N LYS A 5 30.84 29.35 -26.52
CA LYS A 5 31.11 29.52 -25.10
C LYS A 5 32.18 28.50 -24.71
N THR A 6 33.44 28.79 -25.02
CA THR A 6 34.59 28.04 -24.53
C THR A 6 34.64 28.11 -23.00
N LEU A 7 34.11 27.08 -22.34
CA LEU A 7 34.41 26.75 -20.94
C LEU A 7 35.91 26.43 -20.84
N GLN A 8 36.73 27.43 -20.50
CA GLN A 8 38.14 27.24 -20.15
C GLN A 8 38.24 26.36 -18.88
N GLY A 9 38.40 25.05 -19.08
CA GLY A 9 38.61 24.06 -18.03
C GLY A 9 39.31 22.83 -18.62
N MET A 10 40.08 22.09 -17.79
CA MET A 10 40.67 20.81 -18.21
C MET A 10 39.56 19.84 -18.62
N LYS A 11 39.66 19.26 -19.82
CA LYS A 11 38.76 18.19 -20.26
C LYS A 11 38.90 17.00 -19.31
N LYS A 12 37.76 16.45 -18.86
CA LYS A 12 37.70 15.30 -17.96
C LYS A 12 36.99 14.14 -18.66
N LYS A 13 37.32 12.91 -18.26
CA LYS A 13 36.61 11.71 -18.72
C LYS A 13 35.16 11.74 -18.22
N VAL A 14 34.22 11.53 -19.15
CA VAL A 14 32.78 11.46 -18.92
C VAL A 14 32.25 10.15 -19.49
N LEU A 15 31.68 9.30 -18.64
CA LEU A 15 31.08 8.02 -19.05
C LEU A 15 29.57 8.20 -19.23
N PHE A 16 29.05 7.73 -20.38
CA PHE A 16 27.62 7.66 -20.65
C PHE A 16 27.13 6.22 -20.45
N PHE A 17 26.05 6.04 -19.69
CA PHE A 17 25.48 4.73 -19.42
C PHE A 17 23.95 4.77 -19.42
N THR A 18 23.31 3.65 -19.74
CA THR A 18 21.86 3.46 -19.61
C THR A 18 21.59 2.74 -18.31
N SER A 19 20.56 3.14 -17.57
CA SER A 19 20.16 2.45 -16.34
C SER A 19 19.20 1.29 -16.61
N PRO A 20 19.07 0.34 -15.66
CA PRO A 20 18.04 -0.71 -15.72
C PRO A 20 16.61 -0.15 -15.67
N TYR A 21 16.42 1.12 -15.28
CA TYR A 21 15.13 1.79 -15.16
C TYR A 21 14.63 2.39 -16.49
N SER A 22 15.45 2.32 -17.55
CA SER A 22 15.10 2.74 -18.91
C SER A 22 14.18 1.76 -19.66
N PHE A 23 14.09 0.50 -19.20
CA PHE A 23 13.48 -0.63 -19.92
C PHE A 23 14.18 -1.03 -21.23
N GLU A 24 15.41 -0.55 -21.46
CA GLU A 24 16.17 -0.83 -22.68
C GLU A 24 17.15 -2.02 -22.53
N GLY A 25 16.97 -2.85 -21.50
CA GLY A 25 17.74 -4.07 -21.30
C GLY A 25 19.06 -3.91 -20.54
N SER A 26 19.33 -2.75 -19.94
CA SER A 26 20.52 -2.58 -19.10
C SER A 26 20.44 -3.36 -17.79
N VAL A 27 21.58 -3.84 -17.31
CA VAL A 27 21.74 -4.53 -16.02
C VAL A 27 22.66 -3.77 -15.05
N ILE A 28 22.97 -2.50 -15.33
CA ILE A 28 23.95 -1.74 -14.55
C ILE A 28 23.42 -1.43 -13.15
N ASN A 29 24.08 -1.98 -12.13
CA ASN A 29 23.90 -1.55 -10.75
C ASN A 29 24.64 -0.21 -10.50
N PHE A 30 23.94 0.78 -9.94
CA PHE A 30 24.54 2.11 -9.69
C PHE A 30 25.74 2.08 -8.71
N ASN A 31 25.71 1.24 -7.67
CA ASN A 31 26.84 1.16 -6.72
C ASN A 31 28.09 0.56 -7.37
N GLU A 32 27.89 -0.47 -8.21
CA GLU A 32 28.98 -1.07 -8.98
C GLU A 32 29.51 -0.11 -10.03
N LEU A 33 28.62 0.64 -10.70
CA LEU A 33 28.99 1.67 -11.68
C LEU A 33 29.89 2.73 -11.06
N PHE A 34 29.50 3.29 -9.92
CA PHE A 34 30.29 4.33 -9.27
C PHE A 34 31.62 3.81 -8.73
N SER A 35 31.63 2.59 -8.16
CA SER A 35 32.89 1.93 -7.74
C SER A 35 33.83 1.74 -8.94
N TRP A 36 33.32 1.15 -10.03
CA TRP A 36 34.09 0.90 -11.25
C TRP A 36 34.60 2.19 -11.89
N ALA A 37 33.77 3.24 -11.95
CA ALA A 37 34.15 4.54 -12.49
C ALA A 37 35.30 5.16 -11.67
N SER A 38 35.23 5.10 -10.33
CA SER A 38 36.29 5.58 -9.44
C SER A 38 37.60 4.83 -9.65
N GLU A 39 37.56 3.50 -9.74
CA GLU A 39 38.74 2.65 -10.01
C GLU A 39 39.42 2.97 -11.35
N ASN A 40 38.64 3.45 -12.33
CA ASN A 40 39.13 3.79 -13.67
C ASN A 40 39.43 5.29 -13.86
N ASN A 41 39.47 6.07 -12.77
CA ASN A 41 39.69 7.52 -12.79
C ASN A 41 38.66 8.28 -13.65
N ILE A 42 37.39 7.86 -13.59
CA ILE A 42 36.25 8.48 -14.23
C ILE A 42 35.41 9.16 -13.16
N TYR A 43 35.47 10.48 -13.11
CA TYR A 43 34.81 11.29 -12.08
C TYR A 43 33.55 12.00 -12.58
N ASN A 44 33.11 11.73 -13.81
CA ASN A 44 31.88 12.28 -14.38
C ASN A 44 31.10 11.15 -15.04
N VAL A 45 29.86 10.95 -14.59
CA VAL A 45 28.99 9.88 -15.08
C VAL A 45 27.66 10.49 -15.49
N VAL A 46 27.22 10.22 -16.72
CA VAL A 46 25.98 10.73 -17.31
C VAL A 46 24.98 9.59 -17.43
N LEU A 47 23.84 9.75 -16.75
CA LEU A 47 22.65 8.93 -16.95
C LEU A 47 22.07 9.25 -18.34
N SER A 48 22.05 8.29 -19.25
CA SER A 48 21.62 8.43 -20.64
C SER A 48 20.40 7.53 -20.90
N ASP A 49 19.30 7.85 -20.22
CA ASP A 49 18.07 7.06 -20.29
C ASP A 49 17.05 7.67 -21.26
N SER A 50 16.21 6.83 -21.85
CA SER A 50 15.01 7.26 -22.60
C SER A 50 13.80 7.58 -21.71
N THR A 51 13.92 7.34 -20.40
CA THR A 51 12.90 7.62 -19.37
C THR A 51 13.54 8.41 -18.21
N LEU A 52 12.72 8.92 -17.29
CA LEU A 52 13.21 9.67 -16.13
C LEU A 52 13.09 8.88 -14.82
N HIS A 53 12.72 7.61 -14.90
CA HIS A 53 12.49 6.74 -13.75
C HIS A 53 13.75 6.55 -12.89
N GLY A 54 14.93 6.40 -13.49
CA GLY A 54 16.18 6.13 -12.78
C GLY A 54 16.77 7.35 -12.04
N VAL A 55 16.24 8.55 -12.24
CA VAL A 55 16.87 9.82 -11.81
C VAL A 55 17.07 9.90 -10.29
N VAL A 56 16.01 9.67 -9.51
CA VAL A 56 16.06 9.82 -8.04
C VAL A 56 17.01 8.80 -7.43
N LYS A 57 16.89 7.53 -7.85
CA LYS A 57 17.76 6.43 -7.44
C LYS A 57 19.22 6.67 -7.80
N PHE A 58 19.49 7.17 -9.00
CA PHE A 58 20.83 7.51 -9.47
C PHE A 58 21.47 8.60 -8.61
N LEU A 59 20.75 9.71 -8.38
CA LEU A 59 21.23 10.79 -7.53
C LEU A 59 21.42 10.32 -6.08
N ALA A 60 20.48 9.56 -5.52
CA ALA A 60 20.57 9.05 -4.15
C ALA A 60 21.80 8.16 -3.95
N CYS A 61 22.08 7.28 -4.92
CA CYS A 61 23.29 6.46 -4.92
C CYS A 61 24.55 7.32 -5.07
N ALA A 62 24.57 8.29 -5.99
CA ALA A 62 25.69 9.20 -6.18
C ALA A 62 26.05 10.00 -4.92
N LYS A 63 25.05 10.35 -4.09
CA LYS A 63 25.29 11.05 -2.80
C LYS A 63 26.25 10.28 -1.88
N GLN A 64 26.34 8.96 -2.00
CA GLN A 64 27.26 8.11 -1.23
C GLN A 64 28.72 8.24 -1.69
N PHE A 65 28.94 8.76 -2.91
CA PHE A 65 30.24 8.94 -3.56
C PHE A 65 30.60 10.43 -3.76
N LYS A 66 29.93 11.34 -3.03
CA LYS A 66 29.89 12.82 -3.20
C LYS A 66 31.24 13.55 -3.34
N ASN A 67 32.36 12.91 -2.97
CA ASN A 67 33.70 13.48 -3.03
C ASN A 67 34.53 12.99 -4.23
N SER A 68 34.02 12.02 -4.98
CA SER A 68 34.76 11.36 -6.06
C SER A 68 34.07 11.52 -7.41
N ILE A 69 32.73 11.54 -7.48
CA ILE A 69 32.01 11.46 -8.76
C ILE A 69 30.94 12.55 -8.90
N ASN A 70 30.97 13.25 -10.03
CA ASN A 70 29.91 14.12 -10.52
C ASN A 70 28.89 13.29 -11.31
N ALA A 71 27.65 13.25 -10.82
CA ALA A 71 26.54 12.58 -11.46
C ALA A 71 25.72 13.59 -12.29
N TYR A 72 25.61 13.35 -13.60
CA TYR A 72 24.85 14.19 -14.53
C TYR A 72 23.58 13.46 -14.96
N ILE A 73 22.46 14.18 -14.99
CA ILE A 73 21.20 13.65 -15.51
C ILE A 73 21.17 13.96 -17.00
N GLY A 74 20.84 12.96 -17.80
CA GLY A 74 20.57 13.15 -19.21
C GLY A 74 19.32 12.41 -19.65
N TYR A 75 18.79 12.87 -20.77
CA TYR A 75 17.67 12.27 -21.46
C TYR A 75 18.07 11.96 -22.90
N ARG A 76 17.86 10.72 -23.33
CA ARG A 76 18.29 10.21 -24.62
C ARG A 76 17.13 10.14 -25.60
N ILE A 77 17.33 10.71 -26.77
CA ILE A 77 16.47 10.54 -27.94
C ILE A 77 17.33 9.99 -29.05
N THR A 78 17.03 8.77 -29.50
CA THR A 78 17.82 8.05 -30.51
C THR A 78 19.29 7.93 -30.10
N ASP A 79 20.21 8.63 -30.76
CA ASP A 79 21.65 8.63 -30.47
C ASP A 79 22.17 9.91 -29.79
N LEU A 80 21.27 10.83 -29.43
CA LEU A 80 21.60 12.08 -28.74
C LEU A 80 21.21 12.01 -27.28
N THR A 81 22.15 12.30 -26.40
CA THR A 81 21.91 12.51 -24.96
C THR A 81 21.93 14.00 -24.66
N PHE A 82 20.78 14.55 -24.26
CA PHE A 82 20.68 15.90 -23.72
C PHE A 82 21.05 15.86 -22.24
N VAL A 83 21.95 16.72 -21.80
CA VAL A 83 22.50 16.72 -20.43
C VAL A 83 22.06 17.98 -19.72
N PHE A 84 21.55 17.80 -18.50
CA PHE A 84 21.17 18.86 -17.58
C PHE A 84 22.25 18.99 -16.52
N THR A 85 22.49 20.21 -16.06
CA THR A 85 23.58 20.51 -15.11
C THR A 85 23.07 21.15 -13.83
N ASN A 86 21.82 21.59 -13.80
CA ASN A 86 21.20 22.18 -12.63
C ASN A 86 19.70 21.88 -12.56
N THR A 87 19.07 22.19 -11.42
CA THR A 87 17.63 21.99 -11.20
C THR A 87 16.77 22.73 -12.22
N ASP A 88 17.11 23.97 -12.58
CA ASP A 88 16.29 24.81 -13.48
C ASP A 88 16.25 24.22 -14.91
N GLU A 89 17.40 23.74 -15.42
CA GLU A 89 17.47 23.02 -16.69
C GLU A 89 16.63 21.74 -16.65
N LEU A 90 16.71 20.99 -15.55
CA LEU A 90 15.97 19.74 -15.40
C LEU A 90 14.45 19.97 -15.30
N TYR A 91 14.00 20.98 -14.54
CA TYR A 91 12.58 21.34 -14.45
C TYR A 91 12.05 21.90 -15.76
N THR A 92 12.83 22.73 -16.46
CA THR A 92 12.49 23.16 -17.83
C THR A 92 12.32 21.95 -18.76
N PHE A 93 13.13 20.91 -18.57
CA PHE A 93 12.97 19.67 -19.32
C PHE A 93 11.73 18.87 -18.89
N PHE A 94 11.42 18.78 -17.59
CA PHE A 94 10.18 18.15 -17.11
C PHE A 94 8.94 18.81 -17.71
N ASP A 95 8.89 20.14 -17.81
CA ASP A 95 7.77 20.83 -18.46
C ASP A 95 7.60 20.42 -19.92
N ILE A 96 8.71 20.31 -20.66
CA ILE A 96 8.71 19.85 -22.06
C ILE A 96 8.27 18.38 -22.14
N TYR A 97 8.81 17.53 -21.26
CA TYR A 97 8.52 16.11 -21.17
C TYR A 97 7.02 15.87 -20.87
N ASN A 98 6.50 16.53 -19.84
CA ASN A 98 5.11 16.43 -19.38
C ASN A 98 4.11 16.97 -20.40
N SER A 99 4.52 17.94 -21.24
CA SER A 99 3.67 18.43 -22.33
C SER A 99 3.44 17.40 -23.45
N GLY A 100 4.23 16.32 -23.49
CA GLY A 100 4.24 15.32 -24.55
C GLY A 100 4.82 15.82 -25.88
N LYS A 101 5.33 17.06 -25.95
CA LYS A 101 5.85 17.70 -27.17
C LYS A 101 7.38 17.66 -27.22
N ILE A 102 7.94 16.46 -27.05
CA ILE A 102 9.38 16.26 -27.15
C ILE A 102 9.81 16.40 -28.62
N ASN A 103 10.60 17.44 -28.91
CA ASN A 103 11.13 17.71 -30.24
C ASN A 103 12.64 17.92 -30.17
N GLU A 104 13.39 17.08 -30.89
CA GLU A 104 14.85 17.09 -30.88
C GLU A 104 15.44 18.47 -31.25
N ASN A 105 14.89 19.16 -32.25
CA ASN A 105 15.39 20.48 -32.66
C ASN A 105 15.15 21.54 -31.58
N HIS A 106 14.02 21.45 -30.87
CA HIS A 106 13.73 22.34 -29.75
C HIS A 106 14.70 22.11 -28.59
N LEU A 107 14.98 20.83 -28.27
CA LEU A 107 15.92 20.49 -27.21
C LEU A 107 17.35 20.91 -27.54
N LYS A 108 17.80 20.76 -28.79
CA LYS A 108 19.13 21.21 -29.24
C LYS A 108 19.37 22.72 -29.08
N GLN A 109 18.30 23.51 -29.14
CA GLN A 109 18.38 24.96 -28.93
C GLN A 109 18.48 25.35 -27.45
N LYS A 110 18.03 24.47 -26.55
CA LYS A 110 17.90 24.76 -25.10
C LYS A 110 18.97 24.09 -24.24
N PHE A 111 19.41 22.89 -24.62
CA PHE A 111 20.24 22.05 -23.76
C PHE A 111 21.53 21.62 -24.43
N THR A 112 22.54 21.35 -23.61
CA THR A 112 23.78 20.72 -24.05
C THR A 112 23.48 19.28 -24.47
N TYR A 113 24.03 18.81 -25.58
CA TYR A 113 23.81 17.45 -26.06
C TYR A 113 25.08 16.81 -26.61
N PHE A 114 25.13 15.47 -26.53
CA PHE A 114 26.25 14.66 -27.01
C PHE A 114 25.75 13.50 -27.85
N LYS A 115 26.44 13.21 -28.94
CA LYS A 115 26.19 12.04 -29.79
C LYS A 115 27.11 10.91 -29.34
N VAL A 116 26.66 10.14 -28.36
CA VAL A 116 27.40 9.02 -27.75
C VAL A 116 26.40 7.91 -27.46
N GLN A 117 26.74 6.70 -27.85
CA GLN A 117 25.98 5.52 -27.46
C GLN A 117 26.47 5.07 -26.07
N PRO A 118 25.59 4.93 -25.08
CA PRO A 118 25.97 4.53 -23.72
C PRO A 118 26.22 3.03 -23.58
N ILE A 119 26.83 2.63 -22.47
CA ILE A 119 26.91 1.22 -22.06
C ILE A 119 25.63 0.72 -21.38
N TYR A 120 25.43 -0.60 -21.44
CA TYR A 120 24.28 -1.29 -20.86
C TYR A 120 24.65 -2.30 -19.76
N TYR A 121 25.93 -2.64 -19.64
CA TYR A 121 26.49 -3.53 -18.64
C TYR A 121 27.95 -3.14 -18.34
N LEU A 122 28.43 -3.43 -17.14
CA LEU A 122 29.86 -3.35 -16.80
C LEU A 122 30.58 -4.64 -17.24
N PRO A 123 31.91 -4.64 -17.43
CA PRO A 123 32.63 -5.82 -17.94
C PRO A 123 32.36 -7.13 -17.16
N ASN A 124 32.17 -7.04 -15.83
CA ASN A 124 31.84 -8.16 -14.95
C ASN A 124 30.36 -8.60 -15.00
N GLN A 125 29.48 -7.85 -15.66
CA GLN A 125 28.03 -8.09 -15.74
C GLN A 125 27.59 -8.68 -17.09
N LYS A 126 28.53 -8.99 -17.99
CA LYS A 126 28.21 -9.44 -19.36
C LYS A 126 27.27 -10.66 -19.37
N GLU A 127 27.52 -11.65 -18.52
CA GLU A 127 26.71 -12.87 -18.47
C GLU A 127 25.28 -12.59 -17.96
N ALA A 128 25.15 -11.70 -16.98
CA ALA A 128 23.83 -11.25 -16.51
C ALA A 128 23.09 -10.46 -17.59
N TYR A 129 23.79 -9.61 -18.35
CA TYR A 129 23.23 -8.89 -19.49
C TYR A 129 22.75 -9.83 -20.60
N ASP A 130 23.57 -10.82 -20.97
CA ASP A 130 23.21 -11.83 -21.96
C ASP A 130 21.97 -12.62 -21.52
N THR A 131 21.94 -13.08 -20.26
CA THR A 131 20.80 -13.78 -19.66
C THR A 131 19.53 -12.92 -19.65
N PHE A 132 19.66 -11.63 -19.33
CA PHE A 132 18.53 -10.71 -19.33
C PHE A 132 18.00 -10.43 -20.73
N CYS A 133 18.90 -10.27 -21.71
CA CYS A 133 18.52 -10.15 -23.12
C CYS A 133 17.80 -11.41 -23.61
N ASP A 134 18.25 -12.61 -23.23
CA ASP A 134 17.56 -13.86 -23.54
C ASP A 134 16.16 -13.89 -22.93
N TYR A 135 16.02 -13.49 -21.66
CA TYR A 135 14.72 -13.40 -20.98
C TYR A 135 13.76 -12.44 -21.68
N LEU A 136 14.26 -11.29 -22.16
CA LEU A 136 13.48 -10.30 -22.91
C LEU A 136 13.25 -10.69 -24.39
N GLY A 137 13.88 -11.77 -24.88
CA GLY A 137 13.81 -12.18 -26.29
C GLY A 137 14.56 -11.24 -27.25
N ILE A 138 15.58 -10.53 -26.76
CA ILE A 138 16.42 -9.64 -27.57
C ILE A 138 17.45 -10.49 -28.34
N PRO A 139 17.38 -10.53 -29.69
CA PRO A 139 18.30 -11.34 -30.48
C PRO A 139 19.71 -10.77 -30.42
N GLU A 140 20.72 -11.63 -30.55
CA GLU A 140 22.14 -11.30 -30.38
C GLU A 140 22.59 -10.12 -31.26
N ASN A 141 22.10 -10.03 -32.49
CA ASN A 141 22.42 -8.95 -33.43
C ASN A 141 21.82 -7.57 -33.05
N LYS A 142 20.94 -7.52 -32.07
CA LYS A 142 20.36 -6.29 -31.52
C LYS A 142 20.89 -5.95 -30.12
N ARG A 143 21.78 -6.78 -29.56
CA ARG A 143 22.40 -6.54 -28.26
C ARG A 143 23.49 -5.48 -28.38
N PHE A 144 23.61 -4.66 -27.35
CA PHE A 144 24.58 -3.58 -27.29
C PHE A 144 25.86 -4.06 -26.62
N TYR A 145 26.70 -4.78 -27.36
CA TYR A 145 28.04 -5.14 -26.90
C TYR A 145 29.00 -3.97 -27.13
N ARG A 146 29.43 -3.34 -26.04
CA ARG A 146 30.30 -2.17 -26.10
C ARG A 146 31.32 -2.20 -24.97
N ASP A 147 32.58 -1.94 -25.31
CA ASP A 147 33.60 -1.66 -24.30
C ASP A 147 33.26 -0.30 -23.63
N PRO A 148 33.15 -0.22 -22.29
CA PRO A 148 32.96 1.04 -21.58
C PRO A 148 33.85 2.19 -22.05
N LYS A 149 35.08 1.91 -22.50
CA LYS A 149 36.00 2.93 -23.04
C LYS A 149 35.45 3.66 -24.27
N GLU A 150 34.62 3.02 -25.08
CA GLU A 150 33.99 3.65 -26.27
C GLU A 150 32.85 4.61 -25.91
N SER A 151 32.36 4.57 -24.68
CA SER A 151 31.33 5.48 -24.16
C SER A 151 31.91 6.62 -23.32
N ILE A 152 33.25 6.75 -23.30
CA ILE A 152 33.95 7.81 -22.58
C ILE A 152 34.29 8.95 -23.54
N LEU A 153 33.87 10.17 -23.20
CA LEU A 153 34.32 11.38 -23.86
C LEU A 153 35.18 12.24 -22.94
N GLU A 154 36.08 13.03 -23.53
CA GLU A 154 36.81 14.08 -22.82
C GLU A 154 36.11 15.44 -23.01
N LEU A 155 35.37 15.85 -21.98
CA LEU A 155 34.49 17.02 -22.02
C LEU A 155 34.80 17.99 -20.88
N SER A 156 34.43 19.27 -21.08
CA SER A 156 34.37 20.29 -20.04
C SER A 156 32.90 20.54 -19.73
N LEU A 157 32.44 20.09 -18.57
CA LEU A 157 31.07 20.29 -18.08
C LEU A 157 31.13 21.05 -16.74
N PRO A 158 30.17 21.94 -16.48
CA PRO A 158 30.04 22.57 -15.16
C PRO A 158 29.68 21.50 -14.12
N VAL A 159 30.08 21.72 -12.86
CA VAL A 159 29.75 20.79 -11.77
C VAL A 159 28.23 20.76 -11.59
N PRO A 160 27.59 19.57 -11.58
CA PRO A 160 26.15 19.48 -11.53
C PRO A 160 25.60 19.84 -10.14
N GLN A 161 24.49 20.57 -10.09
CA GLN A 161 23.81 20.97 -8.85
C GLN A 161 22.30 20.74 -8.93
N TYR A 162 21.82 19.65 -8.33
CA TYR A 162 20.38 19.36 -8.25
C TYR A 162 19.88 19.49 -6.82
N ASN A 163 18.75 20.16 -6.67
CA ASN A 163 17.99 20.28 -5.43
C ASN A 163 16.56 19.84 -5.69
N LEU A 164 16.36 18.52 -5.76
CA LEU A 164 15.03 17.93 -5.90
C LEU A 164 14.41 17.77 -4.51
N SER A 165 13.22 18.33 -4.35
CA SER A 165 12.39 18.22 -3.15
C SER A 165 10.93 18.35 -3.56
N ALA A 166 10.03 17.90 -2.70
CA ALA A 166 8.60 18.08 -2.90
C ALA A 166 8.23 19.56 -2.95
N ASP A 167 7.39 19.90 -3.93
CA ASP A 167 6.74 21.21 -4.13
C ASP A 167 5.20 21.09 -4.11
N GLN A 168 4.71 19.93 -3.66
CA GLN A 168 3.31 19.64 -3.38
C GLN A 168 2.77 20.61 -2.33
N LYS A 169 1.59 21.18 -2.60
CA LYS A 169 0.83 21.94 -1.60
C LYS A 169 -0.50 21.28 -1.35
N LEU A 170 -0.78 21.00 -0.07
CA LEU A 170 -2.07 20.45 0.33
C LEU A 170 -3.14 21.56 0.37
N PRO A 171 -4.42 21.20 0.20
CA PRO A 171 -5.54 22.06 0.54
C PRO A 171 -5.46 22.56 1.98
N GLU A 172 -5.62 23.86 2.19
CA GLU A 172 -5.64 24.51 3.51
C GLU A 172 -7.08 24.78 3.95
N SER A 173 -7.32 24.73 5.27
CA SER A 173 -8.60 25.09 5.86
C SER A 173 -8.67 26.59 6.15
N ASN A 174 -9.79 27.24 5.83
CA ASN A 174 -10.03 28.65 6.16
C ASN A 174 -10.41 28.88 7.65
N TYR A 175 -10.53 27.81 8.44
CA TYR A 175 -10.91 27.84 9.85
C TYR A 175 -10.29 26.66 10.60
N ASP A 176 -10.21 26.75 11.94
CA ASP A 176 -9.65 25.68 12.77
C ASP A 176 -10.70 24.60 13.06
N PHE A 177 -10.86 23.69 12.11
CA PHE A 177 -11.81 22.58 12.22
C PHE A 177 -11.49 21.60 13.36
N LEU A 178 -10.25 21.56 13.85
CA LEU A 178 -9.86 20.69 14.97
C LEU A 178 -10.29 21.31 16.30
N ASP A 179 -10.11 22.62 16.49
CA ASP A 179 -10.60 23.30 17.69
C ASP A 179 -12.12 23.29 17.75
N ASP A 180 -12.79 23.51 16.62
CA ASP A 180 -14.25 23.37 16.52
C ASP A 180 -14.73 21.95 16.90
N LEU A 181 -13.97 20.92 16.50
CA LEU A 181 -14.24 19.54 16.86
C LEU A 181 -14.09 19.32 18.37
N LEU A 182 -13.03 19.89 18.98
CA LEU A 182 -12.78 19.80 20.42
C LEU A 182 -13.88 20.47 21.24
N VAL A 183 -14.34 21.66 20.83
CA VAL A 183 -15.42 22.39 21.51
C VAL A 183 -16.74 21.61 21.50
N LYS A 184 -16.99 20.83 20.44
CA LYS A 184 -18.21 20.01 20.29
C LYS A 184 -18.14 18.66 21.00
N GLU A 185 -16.95 18.21 21.40
CA GLU A 185 -16.75 16.90 22.03
C GLU A 185 -17.19 16.93 23.50
N GLN A 186 -18.14 16.05 23.84
CA GLN A 186 -18.70 15.94 25.18
C GLN A 186 -18.31 14.64 25.88
N GLU A 187 -18.03 13.59 25.12
CA GLU A 187 -17.92 12.22 25.63
C GLU A 187 -16.47 11.89 26.00
N TYR A 188 -15.51 12.27 25.16
CA TYR A 188 -14.08 11.94 25.33
C TYR A 188 -13.13 13.15 25.13
N PRO A 189 -13.35 14.29 25.81
CA PRO A 189 -12.60 15.52 25.55
C PRO A 189 -11.09 15.38 25.79
N GLU A 190 -10.67 14.64 26.83
CA GLU A 190 -9.25 14.45 27.14
C GLU A 190 -8.49 13.67 26.06
N ARG A 191 -9.12 12.59 25.53
CA ARG A 191 -8.55 11.82 24.42
C ARG A 191 -8.41 12.70 23.19
N LEU A 192 -9.48 13.40 22.83
CA LEU A 192 -9.51 14.22 21.62
C LEU A 192 -8.48 15.35 21.69
N GLN A 193 -8.39 16.04 22.84
CA GLN A 193 -7.42 17.10 23.08
C GLN A 193 -5.97 16.60 22.92
N LYS A 194 -5.66 15.41 23.45
CA LYS A 194 -4.32 14.81 23.31
C LYS A 194 -3.98 14.52 21.86
N GLU A 195 -4.91 13.97 21.09
CA GLU A 195 -4.71 13.67 19.67
C GLU A 195 -4.51 14.96 18.85
N ILE A 196 -5.40 15.94 19.01
CA ILE A 196 -5.32 17.24 18.32
C ILE A 196 -4.00 17.94 18.61
N ARG A 197 -3.57 17.96 19.89
CA ARG A 197 -2.29 18.55 20.28
C ARG A 197 -1.12 17.93 19.52
N LEU A 198 -1.11 16.61 19.35
CA LEU A 198 -0.04 15.93 18.60
C LEU A 198 -0.12 16.21 17.09
N ILE A 199 -1.32 16.26 16.52
CA ILE A 199 -1.53 16.62 15.10
C ILE A 199 -0.97 18.03 14.83
N LYS A 200 -1.35 19.02 15.67
CA LYS A 200 -0.86 20.40 15.58
C LYS A 200 0.64 20.52 15.82
N ALA A 201 1.18 19.76 16.77
CA ALA A 201 2.63 19.77 17.05
C ALA A 201 3.49 19.31 15.86
N PHE A 202 2.92 18.50 14.96
CA PHE A 202 3.60 18.01 13.75
C PHE A 202 3.22 18.75 12.46
N ASN A 203 2.36 19.77 12.54
CA ASN A 203 1.82 20.49 11.37
C ASN A 203 1.09 19.56 10.38
N PHE A 204 0.27 18.64 10.88
CA PHE A 204 -0.51 17.69 10.05
C PHE A 204 -1.95 18.14 9.78
N GLU A 205 -2.32 19.36 10.15
CA GLU A 205 -3.66 19.93 10.02
C GLU A 205 -4.17 19.83 8.57
N ASP A 206 -3.38 20.29 7.60
CA ASP A 206 -3.77 20.28 6.17
C ASP A 206 -3.89 18.86 5.62
N TYR A 207 -3.09 17.92 6.13
CA TYR A 207 -3.21 16.50 5.79
C TYR A 207 -4.53 15.91 6.26
N PHE A 208 -4.90 16.14 7.52
CA PHE A 208 -6.20 15.70 8.05
C PHE A 208 -7.37 16.41 7.37
N PHE A 209 -7.23 17.70 7.06
CA PHE A 209 -8.23 18.47 6.34
C PHE A 209 -8.46 17.92 4.92
N THR A 210 -7.38 17.60 4.20
CA THR A 210 -7.45 17.01 2.86
C THR A 210 -8.25 15.70 2.89
N ILE A 211 -7.95 14.82 3.85
CA ILE A 211 -8.65 13.53 3.96
C ILE A 211 -10.10 13.71 4.39
N LYS A 212 -10.37 14.58 5.37
CA LYS A 212 -11.72 14.97 5.74
C LYS A 212 -12.51 15.42 4.51
N ARG A 213 -11.93 16.27 3.66
CA ARG A 213 -12.62 16.76 2.45
C ARG A 213 -12.84 15.67 1.41
N ILE A 214 -11.89 14.74 1.22
CA ILE A 214 -12.10 13.55 0.39
C ILE A 214 -13.32 12.76 0.85
N VAL A 215 -13.45 12.56 2.17
CA VAL A 215 -14.57 11.83 2.76
C VAL A 215 -15.91 12.57 2.60
N GLU A 216 -15.90 13.89 2.78
CA GLU A 216 -17.08 14.73 2.56
C GLU A 216 -17.56 14.68 1.11
N ILE A 217 -16.64 14.83 0.14
CA ILE A 217 -16.96 14.77 -1.29
C ILE A 217 -17.54 13.41 -1.67
N ALA A 218 -16.93 12.31 -1.17
CA ALA A 218 -17.47 10.98 -1.40
C ALA A 218 -18.90 10.87 -0.85
N LYS A 219 -19.15 11.32 0.38
CA LYS A 219 -20.49 11.31 1.00
C LYS A 219 -21.50 12.17 0.24
N GLU A 220 -21.12 13.37 -0.18
CA GLU A 220 -21.95 14.31 -0.95
C GLU A 220 -22.42 13.71 -2.29
N ASN A 221 -21.64 12.78 -2.85
CA ASN A 221 -21.91 12.14 -4.14
C ASN A 221 -22.40 10.68 -4.00
N ASP A 222 -22.88 10.30 -2.81
CA ASP A 222 -23.30 8.93 -2.49
C ASP A 222 -22.22 7.89 -2.91
N ILE A 223 -20.97 8.09 -2.48
CA ILE A 223 -19.88 7.13 -2.67
C ILE A 223 -19.57 6.49 -1.32
N GLU A 224 -19.74 5.18 -1.20
CA GLU A 224 -19.54 4.48 0.07
C GLU A 224 -18.04 4.36 0.40
N ILE A 225 -17.68 4.84 1.58
CA ILE A 225 -16.35 4.71 2.17
C ILE A 225 -16.37 3.57 3.19
N GLY A 226 -15.28 2.80 3.25
CA GLY A 226 -15.10 1.74 4.21
C GLY A 226 -15.15 2.21 5.67
N LEU A 227 -15.13 1.24 6.58
CA LEU A 227 -15.20 1.50 8.02
C LEU A 227 -13.88 2.08 8.59
N GLY A 228 -12.82 2.06 7.79
CA GLY A 228 -11.47 2.48 8.12
C GLY A 228 -10.48 1.33 7.92
N ARG A 229 -9.21 1.68 7.67
CA ARG A 229 -8.13 0.71 7.45
C ARG A 229 -6.89 1.09 8.25
N GLY A 230 -6.17 0.08 8.71
CA GLY A 230 -4.86 0.26 9.33
C GLY A 230 -4.96 0.86 10.72
N SER A 231 -3.92 1.59 11.13
CA SER A 231 -3.88 2.20 12.48
C SER A 231 -4.75 3.44 12.62
N ALA A 232 -5.18 4.09 11.53
CA ALA A 232 -6.03 5.28 11.60
C ALA A 232 -7.34 5.07 12.38
N VAL A 233 -7.85 3.82 12.41
CA VAL A 233 -9.02 3.42 13.19
C VAL A 233 -8.82 3.63 14.70
N GLY A 234 -7.57 3.69 15.18
CA GLY A 234 -7.25 4.01 16.57
C GLY A 234 -7.32 5.49 16.94
N SER A 235 -7.63 6.39 15.99
CA SER A 235 -7.74 7.83 16.24
C SER A 235 -9.19 8.26 16.44
N LEU A 236 -9.44 8.92 17.57
CA LEU A 236 -10.72 9.55 17.85
C LEU A 236 -10.96 10.76 16.93
N VAL A 237 -9.90 11.50 16.58
CA VAL A 237 -9.98 12.58 15.58
C VAL A 237 -10.47 12.00 14.24
N ALA A 238 -9.86 10.92 13.75
CA ALA A 238 -10.27 10.29 12.50
C ALA A 238 -11.74 9.82 12.54
N TYR A 239 -12.19 9.25 13.66
CA TYR A 239 -13.59 8.84 13.84
C TYR A 239 -14.55 10.04 13.81
N ARG A 240 -14.26 11.11 14.56
CA ARG A 240 -15.12 12.30 14.65
C ARG A 240 -15.15 13.11 13.35
N LEU A 241 -14.09 13.06 12.54
CA LEU A 241 -14.06 13.63 11.18
C LEU A 241 -14.77 12.75 10.14
N GLY A 242 -15.22 11.55 10.52
CA GLY A 242 -15.87 10.59 9.61
C GLY A 242 -14.89 9.82 8.72
N ILE A 243 -13.58 9.99 8.91
CA ILE A 243 -12.51 9.27 8.19
C ILE A 243 -12.60 7.78 8.48
N THR A 244 -12.92 7.43 9.73
CA THR A 244 -13.23 6.07 10.15
C THR A 244 -14.63 6.04 10.75
N LYS A 245 -15.28 4.86 10.72
CA LYS A 245 -16.66 4.68 11.22
C LYS A 245 -16.73 3.91 12.54
N ILE A 246 -15.58 3.47 13.06
CA ILE A 246 -15.48 2.70 14.31
C ILE A 246 -15.03 3.63 15.43
N ASN A 247 -15.77 3.63 16.55
CA ASN A 247 -15.35 4.34 17.75
C ASN A 247 -14.15 3.64 18.39
N PRO A 248 -12.95 4.26 18.44
CA PRO A 248 -11.76 3.61 18.99
C PRO A 248 -11.86 3.30 20.48
N ILE A 249 -12.67 4.05 21.24
CA ILE A 249 -12.78 3.87 22.70
C ILE A 249 -13.51 2.58 23.04
N GLU A 250 -14.59 2.26 22.33
CA GLU A 250 -15.40 1.04 22.53
C GLU A 250 -14.56 -0.25 22.43
N TYR A 251 -13.57 -0.22 21.52
CA TYR A 251 -12.69 -1.34 21.23
C TYR A 251 -11.31 -1.20 21.88
N ASN A 252 -11.11 -0.21 22.75
CA ASN A 252 -9.82 0.08 23.40
C ASN A 252 -8.66 0.12 22.39
N LEU A 253 -8.83 0.88 21.31
CA LEU A 253 -7.84 1.05 20.25
C LEU A 253 -6.84 2.15 20.62
N LEU A 254 -5.56 1.86 20.39
CA LEU A 254 -4.44 2.67 20.85
C LEU A 254 -4.07 3.74 19.80
N PHE A 255 -4.19 5.03 20.16
CA PHE A 255 -3.81 6.13 19.27
C PHE A 255 -2.30 6.15 18.99
N GLU A 256 -1.48 5.81 19.97
CA GLU A 256 -0.01 5.82 19.88
C GLU A 256 0.53 4.87 18.83
N ARG A 257 -0.27 3.86 18.43
CA ARG A 257 0.05 2.96 17.32
C ARG A 257 -0.09 3.65 15.96
N PHE A 258 -0.97 4.64 15.86
CA PHE A 258 -1.19 5.48 14.70
C PHE A 258 -0.20 6.64 14.67
N LEU A 259 -0.21 7.50 15.70
CA LEU A 259 0.64 8.67 15.82
C LEU A 259 1.20 8.78 17.24
N ASN A 260 2.51 9.00 17.36
CA ASN A 260 3.20 9.21 18.63
C ASN A 260 4.32 10.23 18.47
N GLU A 261 4.89 10.70 19.57
CA GLU A 261 5.93 11.75 19.61
C GLU A 261 7.21 11.39 18.81
N GLY A 262 7.47 10.10 18.59
CA GLY A 262 8.62 9.63 17.81
C GLY A 262 8.37 9.54 16.31
N ARG A 263 7.13 9.68 15.84
CA ARG A 263 6.76 9.63 14.42
C ARG A 263 6.61 11.05 13.87
N LYS A 264 7.66 11.53 13.22
CA LYS A 264 7.68 12.83 12.55
C LYS A 264 7.19 12.79 11.09
N ASP A 265 7.10 11.60 10.50
CA ASP A 265 6.58 11.42 9.14
C ASP A 265 5.04 11.42 9.15
N TYR A 266 4.44 11.78 8.01
CA TYR A 266 2.99 11.74 7.83
C TYR A 266 2.42 10.37 8.19
N PRO A 267 1.32 10.32 8.96
CA PRO A 267 0.69 9.06 9.32
C PRO A 267 -0.02 8.46 8.10
N ASP A 268 0.06 7.14 7.94
CA ASP A 268 -0.61 6.44 6.83
C ASP A 268 -2.12 6.33 7.12
N ILE A 269 -2.91 7.19 6.48
CA ILE A 269 -4.38 7.11 6.50
C ILE A 269 -4.86 6.56 5.16
N ASP A 270 -5.42 5.38 5.28
CA ASP A 270 -5.81 4.51 4.20
C ASP A 270 -7.33 4.58 4.01
N LEU A 271 -7.80 5.02 2.83
CA LEU A 271 -9.22 5.03 2.50
C LEU A 271 -9.58 3.82 1.62
N ASP A 272 -10.63 3.11 2.02
CA ASP A 272 -11.32 2.14 1.17
C ASP A 272 -12.57 2.80 0.61
N VAL A 273 -12.82 2.68 -0.69
CA VAL A 273 -14.02 3.18 -1.37
C VAL A 273 -14.61 2.09 -2.24
N GLU A 274 -15.88 2.19 -2.61
CA GLU A 274 -16.46 1.27 -3.59
C GLU A 274 -15.70 1.34 -4.94
N ASP A 275 -15.37 0.19 -5.51
CA ASP A 275 -14.48 0.10 -6.67
C ASP A 275 -15.08 0.70 -7.95
N VAL A 276 -16.40 0.49 -8.15
CA VAL A 276 -17.17 1.01 -9.29
C VAL A 276 -17.09 2.54 -9.39
N HIS A 277 -17.12 3.25 -8.25
CA HIS A 277 -17.12 4.71 -8.21
C HIS A 277 -15.75 5.34 -7.91
N ARG A 278 -14.69 4.54 -7.73
CA ARG A 278 -13.35 5.07 -7.43
C ARG A 278 -12.89 6.11 -8.45
N GLN A 279 -13.01 5.82 -9.76
CA GLN A 279 -12.57 6.76 -10.81
C GLN A 279 -13.44 8.03 -10.87
N HIS A 280 -14.73 7.89 -10.55
CA HIS A 280 -15.62 9.03 -10.41
C HIS A 280 -15.18 9.93 -9.24
N LEU A 281 -14.85 9.35 -8.08
CA LEU A 281 -14.30 10.08 -6.95
C LEU A 281 -13.00 10.82 -7.33
N ILE A 282 -12.03 10.15 -7.96
CA ILE A 282 -10.79 10.79 -8.42
C ILE A 282 -11.09 12.01 -9.32
N SER A 283 -12.08 11.90 -10.20
CA SER A 283 -12.50 13.01 -11.07
C SER A 283 -13.09 14.19 -10.28
N LEU A 284 -13.92 13.91 -9.27
CA LEU A 284 -14.47 14.92 -8.36
C LEU A 284 -13.37 15.62 -7.55
N LEU A 285 -12.43 14.84 -7.02
CA LEU A 285 -11.30 15.38 -6.27
C LEU A 285 -10.39 16.24 -7.16
N LYS A 286 -10.22 15.88 -8.44
CA LYS A 286 -9.46 16.69 -9.41
C LYS A 286 -10.14 18.05 -9.63
N ASN A 287 -11.47 18.10 -9.66
CA ASN A 287 -12.22 19.35 -9.75
C ASN A 287 -12.10 20.20 -8.48
N GLU A 288 -12.09 19.56 -7.30
CA GLU A 288 -11.98 20.27 -6.01
C GLU A 288 -10.57 20.80 -5.76
N PHE A 289 -9.56 19.94 -5.87
CA PHE A 289 -8.19 20.23 -5.45
C PHE A 289 -7.29 20.70 -6.59
N GLY A 290 -7.69 20.52 -7.85
CA GLY A 290 -6.94 20.93 -9.03
C GLY A 290 -6.08 19.81 -9.61
N TYR A 291 -5.07 19.32 -8.87
CA TYR A 291 -4.10 18.37 -9.41
C TYR A 291 -4.08 17.06 -8.63
N ILE A 292 -4.31 15.96 -9.34
CA ILE A 292 -4.22 14.60 -8.82
C ILE A 292 -3.41 13.77 -9.80
N TYR A 293 -2.38 13.11 -9.27
CA TYR A 293 -1.49 12.26 -10.04
C TYR A 293 -1.49 10.84 -9.50
N ASN A 294 -1.55 9.85 -10.39
CA ASN A 294 -1.33 8.47 -10.02
C ASN A 294 0.16 8.19 -9.84
N ILE A 295 0.49 7.15 -9.07
CA ILE A 295 1.89 6.77 -8.82
C ILE A 295 2.26 5.56 -9.69
N SER A 296 3.48 5.52 -10.23
CA SER A 296 3.97 4.35 -10.95
C SER A 296 4.30 3.19 -10.01
N THR A 297 4.07 1.97 -10.47
CA THR A 297 4.56 0.73 -9.85
C THR A 297 5.30 -0.11 -10.86
N PHE A 298 6.24 -0.94 -10.40
CA PHE A 298 7.11 -1.71 -11.29
C PHE A 298 7.15 -3.17 -10.88
N SER A 299 6.93 -4.08 -11.83
CA SER A 299 7.10 -5.52 -11.61
C SER A 299 8.51 -5.96 -11.98
N SER A 300 9.13 -6.81 -11.17
CA SER A 300 10.42 -7.43 -11.45
C SER A 300 10.27 -8.85 -12.01
N ILE A 301 11.40 -9.48 -12.35
CA ILE A 301 11.44 -10.86 -12.85
C ILE A 301 10.82 -11.83 -11.83
N PRO A 302 9.93 -12.75 -12.25
CA PRO A 302 9.33 -13.72 -11.35
C PRO A 302 10.37 -14.55 -10.58
N LYS A 303 10.17 -14.67 -9.26
CA LYS A 303 11.06 -15.42 -8.35
C LYS A 303 11.37 -16.85 -8.84
N LYS A 304 10.37 -17.53 -9.43
CA LYS A 304 10.52 -18.88 -9.98
C LYS A 304 11.58 -18.95 -11.08
N PHE A 305 11.69 -17.93 -11.93
CA PHE A 305 12.73 -17.87 -12.96
C PHE A 305 14.08 -17.54 -12.34
N LEU A 306 14.14 -16.54 -11.44
CA LEU A 306 15.37 -16.14 -10.74
C LEU A 306 16.03 -17.30 -9.98
N GLU A 307 15.24 -18.23 -9.42
CA GLU A 307 15.73 -19.43 -8.72
C GLU A 307 16.41 -20.46 -9.64
N THR A 308 16.24 -20.35 -10.96
CA THR A 308 16.94 -21.20 -11.94
C THR A 308 18.34 -20.70 -12.30
N LEU A 309 18.68 -19.47 -11.88
CA LEU A 309 19.92 -18.80 -12.26
C LEU A 309 21.01 -18.95 -11.18
N PRO A 310 22.31 -18.89 -11.58
CA PRO A 310 23.42 -18.69 -10.67
C PRO A 310 23.22 -17.49 -9.73
N LEU A 311 23.77 -17.55 -8.51
CA LEU A 311 23.52 -16.58 -7.44
C LEU A 311 23.95 -15.15 -7.82
N ASP A 312 25.08 -15.01 -8.48
CA ASP A 312 25.63 -13.75 -8.99
C ASP A 312 24.73 -13.10 -10.05
N ILE A 313 24.27 -13.87 -11.03
CA ILE A 313 23.31 -13.40 -12.04
C ILE A 313 21.98 -13.04 -11.39
N LYS A 314 21.46 -13.92 -10.54
CA LYS A 314 20.23 -13.70 -9.78
C LYS A 314 20.27 -12.39 -9.02
N THR A 315 21.35 -12.13 -8.28
CA THR A 315 21.53 -10.91 -7.47
C THR A 315 21.54 -9.65 -8.34
N THR A 316 22.09 -9.75 -9.55
CA THR A 316 22.09 -8.65 -10.52
C THR A 316 20.69 -8.37 -11.06
N LEU A 317 19.93 -9.41 -11.40
CA LEU A 317 18.66 -9.28 -12.11
C LEU A 317 17.43 -9.11 -11.21
N GLU A 318 17.48 -9.52 -9.93
CA GLU A 318 16.31 -9.56 -9.05
C GLU A 318 15.61 -8.20 -8.83
N LYS A 319 16.37 -7.10 -8.93
CA LYS A 319 15.89 -5.73 -8.67
C LYS A 319 15.64 -4.92 -9.94
N ILE A 320 15.82 -5.51 -11.12
CA ILE A 320 15.60 -4.81 -12.38
C ILE A 320 14.09 -4.74 -12.65
N PRO A 321 13.53 -3.53 -12.88
CA PRO A 321 12.13 -3.39 -13.26
C PRO A 321 11.91 -3.84 -14.71
N LEU A 322 10.86 -4.61 -14.95
CA LEU A 322 10.49 -5.11 -16.28
C LEU A 322 9.40 -4.28 -16.95
N GLN A 323 8.37 -3.96 -16.17
CA GLN A 323 7.16 -3.33 -16.69
C GLN A 323 6.65 -2.31 -15.69
N ARG A 324 6.27 -1.15 -16.22
CA ARG A 324 5.54 -0.13 -15.50
C ARG A 324 4.04 -0.44 -15.50
N SER A 325 3.43 -0.28 -14.34
CA SER A 325 1.98 -0.25 -14.11
C SER A 325 1.63 0.97 -13.25
N THR A 326 0.34 1.15 -12.96
CA THR A 326 -0.12 2.22 -12.07
C THR A 326 -0.48 1.63 -10.71
N HIS A 327 -0.11 2.34 -9.64
CA HIS A 327 -0.44 1.97 -8.28
C HIS A 327 -1.97 1.89 -8.09
N ALA A 328 -2.45 0.83 -7.44
CA ALA A 328 -3.88 0.55 -7.36
C ALA A 328 -4.67 1.55 -6.47
N ALA A 329 -4.01 2.16 -5.49
CA ALA A 329 -4.65 3.04 -4.50
C ALA A 329 -4.07 4.47 -4.47
N GLY A 330 -2.78 4.56 -4.16
CA GLY A 330 -1.97 5.77 -4.03
C GLY A 330 -2.05 6.77 -5.16
N VAL A 331 -2.36 7.99 -4.77
CA VAL A 331 -2.34 9.20 -5.57
C VAL A 331 -1.57 10.32 -4.83
N VAL A 332 -1.03 11.27 -5.58
CA VAL A 332 -0.50 12.53 -5.05
C VAL A 332 -1.52 13.62 -5.35
N ILE A 333 -1.89 14.39 -4.32
CA ILE A 333 -2.87 15.48 -4.43
C ILE A 333 -2.15 16.81 -4.16
N SER A 334 -2.37 17.80 -5.01
CA SER A 334 -1.75 19.12 -4.87
C SER A 334 -2.67 20.23 -5.40
N THR A 335 -2.64 21.40 -4.77
CA THR A 335 -3.37 22.60 -5.22
C THR A 335 -2.66 23.35 -6.36
N ASN A 336 -1.38 23.06 -6.58
CA ASN A 336 -0.57 23.53 -7.71
C ASN A 336 0.04 22.36 -8.50
N PRO A 337 0.41 22.58 -9.78
CA PRO A 337 1.24 21.62 -10.49
C PRO A 337 2.54 21.33 -9.73
N ILE A 338 3.01 20.09 -9.81
CA ILE A 338 4.28 19.64 -9.19
C ILE A 338 5.34 19.41 -10.27
N HIS A 339 6.61 19.71 -9.96
CA HIS A 339 7.74 19.49 -10.86
C HIS A 339 8.26 18.05 -10.79
N VAL A 340 7.42 17.12 -11.21
CA VAL A 340 7.72 15.68 -11.31
C VAL A 340 7.48 15.23 -12.75
N PRO A 341 8.34 14.36 -13.32
CA PRO A 341 8.08 13.84 -14.66
C PRO A 341 6.86 12.91 -14.66
N ILE A 342 5.99 13.09 -15.65
CA ILE A 342 4.72 12.41 -15.83
C ILE A 342 4.84 11.53 -17.06
N VAL A 343 4.37 10.28 -16.95
CA VAL A 343 4.32 9.35 -18.08
C VAL A 343 3.49 10.00 -19.20
N PRO A 344 4.04 10.14 -20.42
CA PRO A 344 3.40 10.89 -21.49
C PRO A 344 1.95 10.44 -21.75
N GLN A 345 1.05 11.43 -21.91
CA GLN A 345 -0.40 11.23 -22.18
C GLN A 345 -1.19 10.59 -21.03
N THR A 346 -0.63 10.55 -19.82
CA THR A 346 -1.32 10.04 -18.62
C THR A 346 -1.22 11.05 -17.48
N ASP A 347 -1.96 10.82 -16.38
CA ASP A 347 -1.79 11.53 -15.11
C ASP A 347 -0.88 10.74 -14.14
N THR A 348 -0.07 9.80 -14.62
CA THR A 348 0.77 8.93 -13.78
C THR A 348 2.20 9.48 -13.69
N LEU A 349 2.71 9.67 -12.49
CA LEU A 349 4.10 10.09 -12.24
C LEU A 349 5.07 8.97 -12.69
N GLU A 350 6.20 9.33 -13.31
CA GLU A 350 7.25 8.39 -13.73
C GLU A 350 7.94 7.70 -12.54
N TRP A 351 7.97 8.37 -11.38
CA TRP A 351 8.61 7.89 -10.16
C TRP A 351 7.66 7.01 -9.32
N ASP A 352 8.25 6.02 -8.64
CA ASP A 352 7.51 5.18 -7.68
C ASP A 352 7.37 5.88 -6.33
N MET A 353 6.63 5.24 -5.43
CA MET A 353 6.37 5.76 -4.10
C MET A 353 7.65 5.92 -3.26
N GLU A 354 8.64 5.03 -3.40
CA GLU A 354 9.88 5.11 -2.64
C GLU A 354 10.67 6.38 -3.03
N ASP A 355 10.78 6.64 -4.33
CA ASP A 355 11.42 7.84 -4.86
C ASP A 355 10.68 9.11 -4.41
N LEU A 356 9.36 9.15 -4.58
CA LEU A 356 8.53 10.29 -4.21
C LEU A 356 8.62 10.60 -2.72
N GLN A 357 8.53 9.59 -1.85
CA GLN A 357 8.64 9.77 -0.41
C GLN A 357 10.02 10.27 0.02
N SER A 358 11.08 9.79 -0.64
CA SER A 358 12.45 10.25 -0.36
C SER A 358 12.67 11.74 -0.66
N LEU A 359 11.84 12.30 -1.55
CA LEU A 359 11.83 13.72 -1.89
C LEU A 359 10.85 14.54 -1.02
N GLY A 360 10.01 13.89 -0.20
CA GLY A 360 9.05 14.52 0.70
C GLY A 360 7.61 14.60 0.16
N TYR A 361 7.29 13.94 -0.96
CA TYR A 361 5.91 13.89 -1.45
C TYR A 361 5.05 13.00 -0.56
N ILE A 362 3.80 13.41 -0.40
CA ILE A 362 2.79 12.77 0.43
C ILE A 362 1.81 12.05 -0.50
N LYS A 363 1.60 10.76 -0.23
CA LYS A 363 0.57 9.96 -0.90
C LYS A 363 -0.73 9.99 -0.11
N PHE A 364 -1.83 9.81 -0.84
CA PHE A 364 -3.14 9.48 -0.31
C PHE A 364 -3.58 8.16 -0.94
N ASP A 365 -3.84 7.14 -0.12
CA ASP A 365 -4.27 5.84 -0.63
C ASP A 365 -5.80 5.77 -0.69
N ILE A 366 -6.34 5.82 -1.90
CA ILE A 366 -7.78 5.64 -2.20
C ILE A 366 -7.94 4.29 -2.89
N LEU A 367 -8.22 3.23 -2.13
CA LEU A 367 -8.32 1.87 -2.64
C LEU A 367 -9.77 1.53 -3.01
N GLY A 368 -9.98 1.06 -4.24
CA GLY A 368 -11.28 0.51 -4.66
C GLY A 368 -11.47 -0.90 -4.13
N LEU A 369 -12.53 -1.15 -3.38
CA LEU A 369 -12.86 -2.44 -2.79
C LEU A 369 -14.24 -2.93 -3.27
N LYS A 370 -14.25 -3.99 -4.08
CA LYS A 370 -15.48 -4.65 -4.57
C LYS A 370 -16.48 -5.00 -3.46
N THR A 371 -15.97 -5.44 -2.31
CA THR A 371 -16.78 -5.77 -1.14
C THR A 371 -17.64 -4.59 -0.69
N LEU A 372 -17.14 -3.35 -0.79
CA LEU A 372 -17.92 -2.16 -0.42
C LEU A 372 -19.03 -1.87 -1.42
N SER A 373 -18.78 -2.04 -2.72
CA SER A 373 -19.80 -1.92 -3.78
C SER A 373 -20.95 -2.89 -3.53
N ILE A 374 -20.61 -4.16 -3.25
CA ILE A 374 -21.59 -5.21 -2.92
C ILE A 374 -22.33 -4.88 -1.61
N TYR A 375 -21.60 -4.48 -0.56
CA TYR A 375 -22.18 -4.14 0.74
C TYR A 375 -23.17 -2.98 0.65
N LYS A 376 -22.82 -1.91 -0.07
CA LYS A 376 -23.68 -0.74 -0.28
C LYS A 376 -24.97 -1.14 -1.00
N GLU A 377 -24.87 -1.91 -2.08
CA GLU A 377 -26.03 -2.37 -2.84
C GLU A 377 -26.95 -3.27 -1.98
N LEU A 378 -26.36 -4.16 -1.16
CA LEU A 378 -27.11 -5.00 -0.22
C LEU A 378 -27.83 -4.17 0.84
N LYS A 379 -27.13 -3.21 1.45
CA LYS A 379 -27.65 -2.31 2.46
C LYS A 379 -28.81 -1.47 1.93
N ASN A 380 -28.69 -0.93 0.72
CA ASN A 380 -29.73 -0.13 0.09
C ASN A 380 -30.94 -0.97 -0.36
N SER A 381 -30.74 -2.27 -0.61
CA SER A 381 -31.80 -3.20 -1.04
C SER A 381 -32.63 -3.76 0.13
N VAL A 382 -32.19 -3.56 1.37
CA VAL A 382 -32.86 -4.08 2.57
C VAL A 382 -33.23 -2.94 3.50
N SER A 383 -34.53 -2.63 3.58
CA SER A 383 -35.05 -1.75 4.62
C SER A 383 -35.33 -2.56 5.88
N THR A 384 -34.47 -2.47 6.89
CA THR A 384 -34.66 -3.14 8.18
C THR A 384 -34.39 -2.21 9.35
N ASP A 385 -35.29 -2.21 10.33
CA ASP A 385 -35.09 -1.56 11.63
C ASP A 385 -34.26 -2.43 12.59
N GLN A 386 -33.96 -3.68 12.21
CA GLN A 386 -33.13 -4.57 13.02
C GLN A 386 -31.66 -4.20 12.92
N ASP A 387 -31.08 -3.90 14.08
CA ASP A 387 -29.65 -3.78 14.29
C ASP A 387 -28.94 -5.09 13.93
N PRO A 388 -28.19 -5.15 12.81
CA PRO A 388 -27.57 -6.38 12.33
C PRO A 388 -26.65 -6.99 13.39
N GLU A 389 -25.97 -6.19 14.21
CA GLU A 389 -24.92 -6.64 15.15
C GLU A 389 -25.46 -7.49 16.30
N LYS A 390 -26.77 -7.45 16.55
CA LYS A 390 -27.41 -8.28 17.59
C LYS A 390 -27.80 -9.67 17.09
N GLU A 391 -27.63 -9.97 15.81
CA GLU A 391 -28.04 -11.25 15.23
C GLU A 391 -27.05 -12.38 15.56
N LYS A 392 -27.41 -13.19 16.56
CA LYS A 392 -26.61 -14.34 17.01
C LYS A 392 -26.52 -15.45 15.97
N LYS A 393 -27.52 -15.59 15.08
CA LYS A 393 -27.51 -16.59 14.00
C LYS A 393 -26.30 -16.38 13.09
N THR A 394 -25.94 -15.14 12.79
CA THR A 394 -24.80 -14.79 11.93
C THR A 394 -23.50 -15.43 12.44
N TYR A 395 -23.19 -15.22 13.72
CA TYR A 395 -22.02 -15.79 14.38
C TYR A 395 -21.99 -17.32 14.39
N ARG A 396 -23.16 -17.97 14.50
CA ARG A 396 -23.26 -19.44 14.46
C ARG A 396 -22.81 -19.99 13.11
N TYR A 397 -23.24 -19.38 12.02
CA TYR A 397 -22.85 -19.80 10.67
C TYR A 397 -21.37 -19.49 10.38
N ILE A 398 -20.86 -18.35 10.83
CA ILE A 398 -19.42 -18.06 10.78
C ILE A 398 -18.65 -19.14 11.55
N SER A 399 -19.07 -19.50 12.75
CA SER A 399 -18.42 -20.48 13.62
C SER A 399 -18.40 -21.91 13.07
N VAL A 400 -19.26 -22.27 12.12
CA VAL A 400 -19.20 -23.57 11.42
C VAL A 400 -18.39 -23.51 10.12
N GLY A 401 -17.84 -22.34 9.78
CA GLY A 401 -17.04 -22.12 8.58
C GLY A 401 -17.87 -21.92 7.31
N PHE A 402 -19.11 -21.40 7.42
CA PHE A 402 -19.95 -21.05 6.26
C PHE A 402 -19.53 -19.70 5.65
N THR A 403 -18.24 -19.55 5.35
CA THR A 403 -17.60 -18.25 5.03
C THR A 403 -17.17 -18.12 3.58
N ASP A 404 -17.62 -19.01 2.68
CA ASP A 404 -17.45 -18.83 1.24
C ASP A 404 -17.93 -17.44 0.79
N ASN A 405 -17.12 -16.75 -0.01
CA ASN A 405 -17.39 -15.39 -0.51
C ASN A 405 -17.61 -14.33 0.59
N ILE A 406 -17.17 -14.60 1.83
CA ILE A 406 -17.17 -13.64 2.93
C ILE A 406 -15.77 -13.07 3.08
N PHE A 407 -15.66 -11.76 2.86
CA PHE A 407 -14.42 -10.98 2.97
C PHE A 407 -13.61 -11.34 4.22
N GLN A 408 -12.31 -11.57 4.03
CA GLN A 408 -11.30 -11.99 5.02
C GLN A 408 -11.38 -13.44 5.50
N LEU A 409 -12.41 -14.21 5.17
CA LEU A 409 -12.65 -15.55 5.74
C LEU A 409 -12.99 -16.63 4.70
N GLU A 410 -12.92 -16.29 3.41
CA GLU A 410 -13.21 -17.18 2.29
C GLU A 410 -12.18 -18.30 2.12
N SER A 411 -10.95 -18.08 2.61
CA SER A 411 -9.85 -19.03 2.45
C SER A 411 -10.06 -20.33 3.27
N PRO A 412 -9.46 -21.46 2.85
CA PRO A 412 -9.48 -22.69 3.65
C PRO A 412 -8.94 -22.51 5.07
N ILE A 413 -7.91 -21.67 5.25
CA ILE A 413 -7.37 -21.31 6.57
C ILE A 413 -8.44 -20.56 7.37
N GLY A 414 -9.12 -19.59 6.77
CA GLY A 414 -10.18 -18.81 7.39
C GLY A 414 -11.27 -19.71 7.97
N LYS A 415 -11.73 -20.70 7.19
CA LYS A 415 -12.72 -21.70 7.63
C LYS A 415 -12.27 -22.50 8.85
N VAL A 416 -11.00 -22.90 8.91
CA VAL A 416 -10.45 -23.61 10.08
C VAL A 416 -10.39 -22.68 11.29
N VAL A 417 -9.88 -21.47 11.11
CA VAL A 417 -9.72 -20.49 12.20
C VAL A 417 -11.05 -20.14 12.85
N VAL A 418 -12.10 -19.86 12.07
CA VAL A 418 -13.42 -19.55 12.67
C VAL A 418 -14.07 -20.74 13.35
N ARG A 419 -13.81 -21.97 12.87
CA ARG A 419 -14.26 -23.18 13.56
C ARG A 419 -13.53 -23.37 14.89
N ASP A 420 -12.26 -23.02 14.93
CA ASP A 420 -11.43 -23.04 16.13
C ASP A 420 -11.89 -21.99 17.15
N VAL A 421 -11.82 -20.72 16.77
CA VAL A 421 -12.14 -19.58 17.64
C VAL A 421 -13.63 -19.55 18.04
N LYS A 422 -14.54 -20.00 17.15
CA LYS A 422 -16.01 -19.93 17.29
C LYS A 422 -16.48 -18.54 17.73
N PRO A 423 -16.29 -17.50 16.89
CA PRO A 423 -16.59 -16.13 17.25
C PRO A 423 -18.09 -15.94 17.53
N SER A 424 -18.40 -15.19 18.59
CA SER A 424 -19.74 -14.91 19.08
C SER A 424 -20.06 -13.42 19.24
N ASN A 425 -19.07 -12.56 18.96
CA ASN A 425 -19.14 -11.11 18.96
C ASN A 425 -18.03 -10.54 18.04
N ILE A 426 -18.04 -9.22 17.81
CA ILE A 426 -17.07 -8.55 16.93
C ILE A 426 -15.62 -8.72 17.43
N LYS A 427 -15.37 -8.64 18.75
CA LYS A 427 -14.02 -8.76 19.31
C LYS A 427 -13.41 -10.14 19.00
N GLU A 428 -14.18 -11.22 19.19
CA GLU A 428 -13.75 -12.57 18.84
C GLU A 428 -13.63 -12.78 17.32
N LEU A 429 -14.45 -12.11 16.51
CA LEU A 429 -14.32 -12.13 15.06
C LEU A 429 -13.03 -11.42 14.61
N ALA A 430 -12.67 -10.30 15.24
CA ALA A 430 -11.41 -9.61 15.02
C ALA A 430 -10.20 -10.49 15.40
N ILE A 431 -10.32 -11.32 16.45
CA ILE A 431 -9.32 -12.35 16.77
C ILE A 431 -9.21 -13.36 15.61
N ALA A 432 -10.34 -13.89 15.12
CA ALA A 432 -10.33 -14.86 14.02
C ALA A 432 -9.68 -14.27 12.74
N ILE A 433 -10.00 -13.03 12.37
CA ILE A 433 -9.37 -12.33 11.24
C ILE A 433 -7.86 -12.20 11.47
N SER A 434 -7.46 -11.78 12.67
CA SER A 434 -6.05 -11.65 13.02
C SER A 434 -5.30 -12.97 12.91
N LEU A 435 -5.94 -14.09 13.22
CA LEU A 435 -5.32 -15.41 13.19
C LEU A 435 -5.44 -16.12 11.83
N ASN A 436 -6.11 -15.54 10.83
CA ASN A 436 -6.27 -16.12 9.49
C ASN A 436 -4.97 -16.07 8.66
N ARG A 437 -3.91 -16.72 9.16
CA ARG A 437 -2.57 -16.76 8.59
C ARG A 437 -1.91 -18.12 8.87
N PRO A 438 -1.03 -18.63 7.98
CA PRO A 438 -0.39 -19.94 8.17
C PRO A 438 0.43 -20.05 9.46
N GLY A 439 1.11 -18.97 9.88
CA GLY A 439 1.96 -18.93 11.08
C GLY A 439 1.18 -19.23 12.37
N PRO A 440 0.18 -18.41 12.73
CA PRO A 440 -0.70 -18.66 13.87
C PRO A 440 -1.36 -20.04 13.86
N LEU A 441 -1.83 -20.51 12.69
CA LEU A 441 -2.46 -21.82 12.63
C LEU A 441 -1.47 -22.95 12.99
N ARG A 442 -0.24 -22.90 12.46
CA ARG A 442 0.81 -23.90 12.76
C ARG A 442 1.27 -23.88 14.21
N SER A 443 1.20 -22.74 14.90
CA SER A 443 1.57 -22.66 16.31
C SER A 443 0.51 -23.25 17.25
N GLY A 444 -0.69 -23.57 16.74
CA GLY A 444 -1.78 -24.15 17.53
C GLY A 444 -2.59 -23.14 18.36
N ILE A 445 -2.34 -21.83 18.20
CA ILE A 445 -2.96 -20.79 19.04
C ILE A 445 -4.49 -20.74 18.88
N THR A 446 -5.01 -21.07 17.69
CA THR A 446 -6.45 -21.09 17.41
C THR A 446 -7.16 -22.15 18.28
N ASN A 447 -6.56 -23.33 18.41
CA ASN A 447 -7.04 -24.40 19.27
C ASN A 447 -6.86 -24.07 20.75
N GLU A 448 -5.77 -23.39 21.13
CA GLU A 448 -5.57 -22.92 22.49
C GLU A 448 -6.68 -21.95 22.91
N ILE A 449 -7.03 -20.98 22.06
CA ILE A 449 -8.17 -20.07 22.28
C ILE A 449 -9.48 -20.83 22.46
N ARG A 450 -9.75 -21.83 21.61
CA ARG A 450 -10.94 -22.68 21.75
C ARG A 450 -10.98 -23.33 23.13
N ASN A 451 -9.88 -23.93 23.57
CA ASN A 451 -9.80 -24.65 24.84
C ASN A 451 -9.96 -23.71 26.03
N LEU A 452 -9.29 -22.56 26.01
CA LEU A 452 -9.42 -21.52 27.03
C LEU A 452 -10.85 -21.02 27.14
N LYS A 453 -11.49 -20.74 26.00
CA LYS A 453 -12.89 -20.33 25.92
C LYS A 453 -13.84 -21.36 26.51
N LEU A 454 -13.69 -22.64 26.16
CA LEU A 454 -14.53 -23.73 26.68
C LEU A 454 -14.36 -23.95 28.18
N GLN A 455 -13.16 -23.71 28.71
CA GLN A 455 -12.86 -23.84 30.14
C GLN A 455 -13.20 -22.59 30.95
N GLY A 456 -13.53 -21.46 30.29
CA GLY A 456 -13.70 -20.17 30.96
C GLY A 456 -12.40 -19.67 31.61
N LYS A 457 -11.24 -20.03 31.06
CA LYS A 457 -9.91 -19.70 31.62
C LYS A 457 -9.16 -18.73 30.72
N LYS A 458 -8.18 -18.05 31.30
CA LYS A 458 -7.20 -17.22 30.60
C LYS A 458 -5.82 -17.85 30.72
N LYS A 459 -4.98 -17.73 29.70
CA LYS A 459 -3.59 -18.22 29.74
C LYS A 459 -2.76 -17.42 30.74
N TYR A 460 -2.81 -16.10 30.60
CA TYR A 460 -2.21 -15.13 31.50
C TYR A 460 -3.31 -14.20 32.03
N GLU A 461 -3.46 -14.09 33.35
CA GLU A 461 -4.45 -13.22 33.99
C GLU A 461 -3.94 -11.78 34.10
N ILE A 462 -3.76 -11.14 32.96
CA ILE A 462 -3.32 -9.74 32.85
C ILE A 462 -4.43 -8.95 32.15
N PRO A 463 -4.91 -7.82 32.73
CA PRO A 463 -6.05 -7.06 32.17
C PRO A 463 -5.91 -6.71 30.69
N ILE A 464 -4.71 -6.31 30.24
CA ILE A 464 -4.42 -5.94 28.84
C ILE A 464 -4.69 -7.11 27.86
N LEU A 465 -4.59 -8.35 28.33
CA LEU A 465 -4.77 -9.56 27.54
C LEU A 465 -6.16 -10.21 27.73
N GLU A 466 -7.06 -9.58 28.50
CA GLU A 466 -8.34 -10.17 28.86
C GLU A 466 -9.20 -10.52 27.63
N GLU A 467 -9.28 -9.60 26.67
CA GLU A 467 -10.13 -9.77 25.48
C GLU A 467 -9.65 -10.90 24.55
N THR A 468 -8.40 -11.34 24.69
CA THR A 468 -7.75 -12.38 23.88
C THR A 468 -7.47 -13.65 24.69
N TYR A 469 -8.26 -13.90 25.75
CA TYR A 469 -8.12 -15.07 26.63
C TYR A 469 -6.73 -15.19 27.27
N GLY A 470 -6.07 -14.06 27.52
CA GLY A 470 -4.74 -14.03 28.10
C GLY A 470 -3.61 -14.26 27.10
N LEU A 471 -3.82 -14.11 25.78
CA LEU A 471 -2.78 -14.33 24.75
C LEU A 471 -2.40 -13.01 24.05
N PRO A 472 -1.11 -12.74 23.78
CA PRO A 472 -0.66 -11.50 23.12
C PRO A 472 -0.86 -11.57 21.59
N ILE A 473 -2.10 -11.36 21.14
CA ILE A 473 -2.47 -11.48 19.71
C ILE A 473 -2.24 -10.16 18.96
N TYR A 474 -2.42 -9.03 19.64
CA TYR A 474 -2.38 -7.71 19.02
C TYR A 474 -1.07 -6.96 19.26
N GLN A 475 -0.68 -6.16 18.28
CA GLN A 475 0.45 -5.23 18.38
C GLN A 475 0.22 -4.20 19.48
N GLU A 476 -1.01 -3.69 19.59
CA GLU A 476 -1.43 -2.73 20.61
C GLU A 476 -1.31 -3.31 22.01
N GLN A 477 -1.56 -4.61 22.22
CA GLN A 477 -1.36 -5.27 23.52
C GLN A 477 0.12 -5.29 23.93
N VAL A 478 1.02 -5.56 22.98
CA VAL A 478 2.47 -5.51 23.24
C VAL A 478 2.90 -4.10 23.63
N MET A 479 2.37 -3.08 22.94
CA MET A 479 2.65 -1.68 23.25
C MET A 479 2.11 -1.29 24.63
N LEU A 480 0.87 -1.65 24.95
CA LEU A 480 0.25 -1.38 26.25
C LEU A 480 1.00 -2.06 27.39
N ILE A 481 1.42 -3.32 27.22
CA ILE A 481 2.26 -4.02 28.21
C ILE A 481 3.57 -3.26 28.45
N ALA A 482 4.25 -2.83 27.37
CA ALA A 482 5.49 -2.08 27.51
C ALA A 482 5.28 -0.74 28.25
N MET A 483 4.21 -0.02 27.91
CA MET A 483 3.91 1.29 28.51
C MET A 483 3.47 1.17 29.97
N GLU A 484 2.44 0.36 30.24
CA GLU A 484 1.80 0.28 31.57
C GLU A 484 2.58 -0.58 32.56
N LEU A 485 3.22 -1.65 32.09
CA LEU A 485 3.88 -2.62 32.97
C LEU A 485 5.40 -2.45 33.01
N ALA A 486 6.03 -1.89 31.98
CA ALA A 486 7.48 -1.66 31.94
C ALA A 486 7.87 -0.16 31.91
N GLY A 487 6.90 0.76 31.93
CA GLY A 487 7.15 2.21 32.01
C GLY A 487 7.75 2.80 30.73
N PHE A 488 7.51 2.18 29.57
CA PHE A 488 8.05 2.67 28.30
C PHE A 488 7.28 3.91 27.83
N THR A 489 7.96 4.81 27.15
CA THR A 489 7.28 5.85 26.36
C THR A 489 6.56 5.22 25.17
N SER A 490 5.58 5.91 24.60
CA SER A 490 4.87 5.46 23.38
C SER A 490 5.83 5.20 22.21
N THR A 491 6.87 6.02 22.08
CA THR A 491 7.96 5.85 21.10
C THR A 491 8.79 4.59 21.36
N GLN A 492 9.16 4.32 22.62
CA GLN A 492 9.89 3.10 22.98
C GLN A 492 9.04 1.85 22.72
N ALA A 493 7.74 1.91 23.02
CA ALA A 493 6.79 0.83 22.78
C ALA A 493 6.60 0.53 21.28
N ASP A 494 6.44 1.55 20.42
CA ASP A 494 6.36 1.33 18.96
C ASP A 494 7.69 0.81 18.39
N THR A 495 8.83 1.27 18.92
CA THR A 495 10.16 0.75 18.56
C THR A 495 10.28 -0.73 18.90
N LEU A 496 9.91 -1.13 20.12
CA LEU A 496 9.91 -2.54 20.55
C LEU A 496 9.01 -3.39 19.64
N ARG A 497 7.79 -2.92 19.35
CA ARG A 497 6.85 -3.59 18.44
C ARG A 497 7.44 -3.78 17.04
N LYS A 498 8.11 -2.76 16.49
CA LYS A 498 8.78 -2.85 15.17
C LYS A 498 9.93 -3.86 15.19
N ALA A 499 10.75 -3.86 16.25
CA ALA A 499 11.86 -4.78 16.41
C ALA A 499 11.39 -6.24 16.47
N ILE A 500 10.33 -6.50 17.25
CA ILE A 500 9.64 -7.80 17.33
C ILE A 500 9.18 -8.27 15.95
N ALA A 501 8.48 -7.41 15.19
CA ALA A 501 7.97 -7.77 13.87
C ALA A 501 9.07 -8.07 12.84
N LYS A 502 10.25 -7.44 12.97
CA LYS A 502 11.40 -7.59 12.05
C LYS A 502 12.43 -8.64 12.46
N LYS A 503 12.28 -9.29 13.63
CA LYS A 503 13.32 -10.14 14.24
C LYS A 503 14.64 -9.42 14.48
N ASP A 504 14.60 -8.11 14.70
CA ASP A 504 15.80 -7.31 14.98
C ASP A 504 16.09 -7.30 16.48
N THR A 505 16.46 -8.46 17.02
CA THR A 505 16.78 -8.61 18.44
C THR A 505 18.13 -8.01 18.80
N SER A 506 19.06 -7.92 17.85
CA SER A 506 20.38 -7.32 18.04
C SER A 506 20.29 -5.84 18.37
N ASN A 507 19.56 -5.05 17.57
CA ASN A 507 19.53 -3.59 17.71
C ASN A 507 18.58 -3.11 18.81
N SER A 508 17.78 -4.01 19.42
CA SER A 508 16.80 -3.68 20.46
C SER A 508 16.93 -4.53 21.73
N SER A 509 18.09 -5.18 21.92
CA SER A 509 18.35 -6.08 23.05
C SER A 509 18.08 -5.45 24.42
N GLU A 510 18.43 -4.18 24.59
CA GLU A 510 18.15 -3.42 25.82
C GLU A 510 16.65 -3.30 26.11
N LEU A 511 15.83 -2.99 25.10
CA LEU A 511 14.37 -2.89 25.25
C LEU A 511 13.76 -4.24 25.63
N PHE A 512 14.26 -5.34 25.04
CA PHE A 512 13.83 -6.70 25.36
C PHE A 512 14.17 -7.09 26.80
N GLU A 513 15.37 -6.80 27.29
CA GLU A 513 15.73 -7.12 28.67
C GLU A 513 14.98 -6.25 29.68
N ARG A 514 14.68 -4.99 29.35
CA ARG A 514 13.87 -4.10 30.19
C ARG A 514 12.44 -4.59 30.35
N ILE A 515 11.75 -4.95 29.26
CA ILE A 515 10.38 -5.51 29.35
C ILE A 515 10.37 -6.84 30.10
N LYS A 516 11.35 -7.71 29.82
CA LYS A 516 11.51 -8.99 30.52
C LYS A 516 11.69 -8.81 32.02
N SER A 517 12.60 -7.94 32.42
CA SER A 517 12.88 -7.66 33.84
C SER A 517 11.65 -7.13 34.56
N ALA A 518 10.95 -6.17 33.95
CA ALA A 518 9.72 -5.60 34.53
C ALA A 518 8.59 -6.64 34.67
N LEU A 519 8.41 -7.51 33.67
CA LEU A 519 7.39 -8.56 33.72
C LEU A 519 7.74 -9.64 34.76
N VAL A 520 9.01 -10.06 34.85
CA VAL A 520 9.47 -11.04 35.85
C VAL A 520 9.36 -10.47 37.26
N GLU A 521 9.69 -9.20 37.46
CA GLU A 521 9.53 -8.54 38.77
C GLU A 521 8.06 -8.53 39.21
N LYS A 522 7.14 -8.20 38.29
CA LYS A 522 5.70 -8.09 38.60
C LYS A 522 4.98 -9.43 38.71
N PHE A 523 5.34 -10.41 37.88
CA PHE A 523 4.57 -11.65 37.70
C PHE A 523 5.41 -12.94 37.87
N GLY A 524 6.67 -12.84 38.28
CA GLY A 524 7.56 -13.97 38.49
C GLY A 524 7.69 -14.86 37.23
N LYS A 525 7.50 -16.16 37.41
CA LYS A 525 7.57 -17.17 36.33
C LYS A 525 6.58 -16.89 35.20
N ILE A 526 5.39 -16.37 35.52
CA ILE A 526 4.38 -16.00 34.51
C ILE A 526 4.91 -14.88 33.62
N GLY A 527 5.62 -13.91 34.20
CA GLY A 527 6.25 -12.82 33.46
C GLY A 527 7.31 -13.31 32.49
N GLU A 528 8.10 -14.31 32.89
CA GLU A 528 9.10 -14.95 32.03
C GLU A 528 8.44 -15.68 30.84
N GLU A 529 7.39 -16.47 31.11
CA GLU A 529 6.64 -17.19 30.09
C GLU A 529 5.93 -16.23 29.12
N LEU A 530 5.31 -15.16 29.64
CA LEU A 530 4.69 -14.13 28.83
C LEU A 530 5.70 -13.43 27.94
N THR A 531 6.88 -13.09 28.46
CA THR A 531 7.95 -12.46 27.66
C THR A 531 8.34 -13.36 26.48
N LYS A 532 8.54 -14.66 26.73
CA LYS A 532 8.82 -15.63 25.66
C LYS A 532 7.67 -15.69 24.65
N SER A 533 6.43 -15.64 25.12
CA SER A 533 5.23 -15.60 24.28
C SER A 533 5.18 -14.33 23.41
N ILE A 534 5.44 -13.15 23.98
CA ILE A 534 5.48 -11.87 23.25
C ILE A 534 6.55 -11.89 22.16
N ILE A 535 7.73 -12.47 22.42
CA ILE A 535 8.81 -12.54 21.41
C ILE A 535 8.44 -13.54 20.30
N ALA A 536 7.97 -14.74 20.68
CA ALA A 536 7.65 -15.80 19.73
C ALA A 536 6.41 -15.49 18.88
N PHE A 537 5.35 -14.98 19.51
CA PHE A 537 4.10 -14.61 18.84
C PHE A 537 4.08 -13.21 18.30
N GLY A 538 4.97 -12.35 18.76
CA GLY A 538 5.05 -10.98 18.29
C GLY A 538 5.34 -10.86 16.79
N GLU A 539 6.03 -11.83 16.20
CA GLU A 539 6.13 -11.98 14.73
C GLU A 539 4.75 -12.03 14.06
N TYR A 540 3.81 -12.70 14.73
CA TYR A 540 2.44 -12.85 14.29
C TYR A 540 1.49 -11.84 14.92
N ALA A 541 1.95 -10.89 15.73
CA ALA A 541 1.06 -9.90 16.33
C ALA A 541 0.40 -9.05 15.22
N PHE A 542 -0.91 -8.89 15.31
CA PHE A 542 -1.71 -8.21 14.29
C PHE A 542 -2.10 -6.79 14.73
N ASN A 543 -2.34 -5.89 13.78
CA ASN A 543 -2.88 -4.56 14.07
C ASN A 543 -4.36 -4.69 14.46
N LYS A 544 -4.68 -4.46 15.74
CA LYS A 544 -6.05 -4.58 16.28
C LYS A 544 -6.99 -3.62 15.59
N SER A 545 -6.56 -2.38 15.38
CA SER A 545 -7.35 -1.31 14.77
C SER A 545 -7.85 -1.72 13.36
N HIS A 546 -6.95 -2.32 12.57
CA HIS A 546 -7.29 -2.89 11.27
C HIS A 546 -8.23 -4.10 11.38
N ALA A 547 -7.95 -5.03 12.29
CA ALA A 547 -8.79 -6.23 12.48
C ALA A 547 -10.23 -5.90 12.90
N VAL A 548 -10.42 -4.92 13.79
CA VAL A 548 -11.74 -4.51 14.26
C VAL A 548 -12.57 -3.90 13.14
N ALA A 549 -12.00 -3.00 12.34
CA ALA A 549 -12.73 -2.40 11.22
C ALA A 549 -13.16 -3.46 10.20
N TYR A 550 -12.25 -4.38 9.85
CA TYR A 550 -12.57 -5.44 8.89
C TYR A 550 -13.55 -6.47 9.47
N ALA A 551 -13.51 -6.74 10.78
CA ALA A 551 -14.48 -7.63 11.43
C ALA A 551 -15.92 -7.17 11.27
N HIS A 552 -16.19 -5.87 11.30
CA HIS A 552 -17.53 -5.34 11.06
C HIS A 552 -17.97 -5.56 9.62
N LEU A 553 -17.13 -5.26 8.62
CA LEU A 553 -17.47 -5.49 7.21
C LEU A 553 -17.69 -6.99 6.94
N THR A 554 -16.82 -7.85 7.45
CA THR A 554 -16.95 -9.31 7.41
C THR A 554 -18.27 -9.78 8.05
N TYR A 555 -18.65 -9.19 9.19
CA TYR A 555 -19.89 -9.49 9.88
C TYR A 555 -21.11 -9.09 9.04
N TYR A 556 -21.16 -7.86 8.53
CA TYR A 556 -22.30 -7.39 7.73
C TYR A 556 -22.47 -8.22 6.44
N MET A 557 -21.38 -8.54 5.75
CA MET A 557 -21.43 -9.44 4.60
C MET A 557 -22.00 -10.81 4.96
N SER A 558 -21.58 -11.37 6.10
CA SER A 558 -22.11 -12.64 6.61
C SER A 558 -23.60 -12.52 6.96
N TYR A 559 -24.02 -11.42 7.59
CA TYR A 559 -25.40 -11.15 7.94
C TYR A 559 -26.31 -11.18 6.70
N PHE A 560 -25.93 -10.49 5.62
CA PHE A 560 -26.69 -10.50 4.37
C PHE A 560 -26.72 -11.89 3.73
N LYS A 561 -25.58 -12.60 3.68
CA LYS A 561 -25.50 -13.97 3.16
C LYS A 561 -26.46 -14.93 3.89
N ILE A 562 -26.64 -14.77 5.19
CA ILE A 562 -27.40 -15.72 6.03
C ILE A 562 -28.88 -15.38 6.13
N ASN A 563 -29.20 -14.09 6.11
CA ASN A 563 -30.57 -13.61 6.30
C ASN A 563 -31.27 -13.26 4.98
N TYR A 564 -30.49 -12.93 3.94
CA TYR A 564 -30.98 -12.59 2.60
C TYR A 564 -30.17 -13.33 1.51
N PRO A 565 -30.04 -14.67 1.56
CA PRO A 565 -29.09 -15.42 0.73
C PRO A 565 -29.31 -15.26 -0.77
N THR A 566 -30.56 -15.23 -1.25
CA THR A 566 -30.84 -15.06 -2.69
C THR A 566 -30.42 -13.67 -3.17
N LEU A 567 -30.78 -12.63 -2.41
CA LEU A 567 -30.39 -11.25 -2.70
C LEU A 567 -28.86 -11.07 -2.64
N PHE A 568 -28.22 -11.69 -1.64
CA PHE A 568 -26.76 -11.70 -1.52
C PHE A 568 -26.10 -12.21 -2.79
N TYR A 569 -26.50 -13.39 -3.28
CA TYR A 569 -25.89 -13.95 -4.49
C TYR A 569 -26.34 -13.27 -5.78
N ASP A 570 -27.56 -12.73 -5.87
CA ASP A 570 -27.98 -11.91 -7.00
C ASP A 570 -27.03 -10.72 -7.17
N ILE A 571 -26.82 -9.95 -6.09
CA ILE A 571 -25.93 -8.79 -6.09
C ILE A 571 -24.48 -9.24 -6.28
N TYR A 572 -23.99 -10.25 -5.56
CA TYR A 572 -22.59 -10.66 -5.68
C TYR A 572 -22.25 -11.11 -7.11
N LEU A 573 -23.10 -11.93 -7.74
CA LEU A 573 -22.88 -12.44 -9.10
C LEU A 573 -22.91 -11.34 -10.17
N LYS A 574 -23.56 -10.20 -9.90
CA LYS A 574 -23.51 -9.02 -10.77
C LYS A 574 -22.11 -8.40 -10.81
N HIS A 575 -21.39 -8.45 -9.68
CA HIS A 575 -20.03 -7.90 -9.54
C HIS A 575 -18.93 -8.93 -9.78
N ASP A 576 -19.23 -10.24 -9.63
CA ASP A 576 -18.26 -11.31 -9.81
C ASP A 576 -18.93 -12.65 -10.15
N THR A 577 -18.91 -13.04 -11.42
CA THR A 577 -19.47 -14.32 -11.84
C THR A 577 -18.56 -15.52 -11.52
N SER A 578 -17.30 -15.30 -11.11
CA SER A 578 -16.38 -16.39 -10.78
C SER A 578 -16.80 -17.20 -9.56
N ILE A 579 -17.68 -16.65 -8.71
CA ILE A 579 -18.20 -17.31 -7.51
C ILE A 579 -19.44 -18.19 -7.76
N LEU A 580 -19.85 -18.38 -9.03
CA LEU A 580 -21.07 -19.10 -9.39
C LEU A 580 -21.17 -20.50 -8.77
N SER A 581 -20.07 -21.26 -8.75
CA SER A 581 -20.03 -22.59 -8.13
C SER A 581 -20.36 -22.53 -6.63
N ASP A 582 -19.78 -21.56 -5.94
CA ASP A 582 -19.96 -21.37 -4.50
C ASP A 582 -21.39 -20.93 -4.21
N ALA A 583 -21.94 -20.04 -5.02
CA ALA A 583 -23.32 -19.57 -4.91
C ALA A 583 -24.32 -20.73 -5.01
N ILE A 584 -24.18 -21.59 -6.02
CA ILE A 584 -25.02 -22.78 -6.22
C ILE A 584 -24.93 -23.70 -5.00
N TYR A 585 -23.71 -24.07 -4.60
CA TYR A 585 -23.47 -24.99 -3.49
C TYR A 585 -24.05 -24.46 -2.17
N ASN A 586 -23.79 -23.19 -1.87
CA ASN A 586 -24.22 -22.58 -0.62
C ASN A 586 -25.74 -22.38 -0.56
N LEU A 587 -26.39 -22.01 -1.66
CA LEU A 587 -27.85 -21.93 -1.72
C LEU A 587 -28.48 -23.31 -1.53
N GLN A 588 -27.95 -24.35 -2.17
CA GLN A 588 -28.40 -25.73 -1.95
C GLN A 588 -28.22 -26.17 -0.50
N ALA A 589 -27.08 -25.83 0.13
CA ALA A 589 -26.82 -26.12 1.54
C ALA A 589 -27.81 -25.41 2.49
N LEU A 590 -28.35 -24.25 2.11
CA LEU A 590 -29.41 -23.52 2.81
C LEU A 590 -30.83 -24.05 2.49
N GLY A 591 -30.93 -25.09 1.66
CA GLY A 591 -32.15 -25.77 1.27
C GLY A 591 -32.88 -25.13 0.10
N TYR A 592 -32.19 -24.37 -0.76
CA TYR A 592 -32.76 -23.86 -2.01
C TYR A 592 -32.61 -24.85 -3.16
N THR A 593 -33.66 -25.00 -3.96
CA THR A 593 -33.56 -25.61 -5.29
C THR A 593 -33.07 -24.55 -6.28
N VAL A 594 -31.85 -24.74 -6.78
CA VAL A 594 -31.24 -23.80 -7.74
C VAL A 594 -31.52 -24.27 -9.17
N LEU A 595 -32.22 -23.43 -9.94
CA LEU A 595 -32.58 -23.67 -11.33
C LEU A 595 -31.62 -22.93 -12.29
N PRO A 596 -31.36 -23.48 -13.49
CA PRO A 596 -30.54 -22.80 -14.49
C PRO A 596 -31.21 -21.50 -14.98
N PRO A 597 -30.45 -20.57 -15.59
CA PRO A 597 -31.02 -19.33 -16.12
C PRO A 597 -32.14 -19.60 -17.13
N LYS A 598 -33.19 -18.77 -17.08
CA LYS A 598 -34.35 -18.83 -17.99
C LYS A 598 -34.73 -17.43 -18.43
N ILE A 599 -35.10 -17.29 -19.71
CA ILE A 599 -35.58 -16.03 -20.29
C ILE A 599 -36.96 -15.67 -19.71
N ASN A 600 -37.90 -16.60 -19.75
CA ASN A 600 -39.23 -16.41 -19.16
C ASN A 600 -39.23 -16.93 -17.73
N ALA A 601 -39.14 -16.03 -16.74
CA ALA A 601 -39.23 -16.41 -15.34
C ALA A 601 -40.64 -16.96 -15.02
N LEU A 602 -40.70 -18.08 -14.29
CA LEU A 602 -41.95 -18.59 -13.74
C LEU A 602 -42.48 -17.57 -12.71
N SER A 603 -43.77 -17.22 -12.78
CA SER A 603 -44.43 -16.39 -11.77
C SER A 603 -44.17 -16.99 -10.38
N LYS A 604 -43.44 -16.27 -9.51
CA LYS A 604 -43.06 -16.73 -8.17
C LYS A 604 -44.31 -17.12 -7.38
N LYS A 605 -44.53 -18.41 -7.13
CA LYS A 605 -45.32 -18.82 -5.95
C LYS A 605 -44.43 -18.58 -4.72
N GLN A 606 -44.89 -17.70 -3.83
CA GLN A 606 -44.18 -17.25 -2.62
C GLN A 606 -43.72 -18.37 -1.66
N SER A 607 -44.12 -19.62 -1.86
CA SER A 607 -43.95 -20.73 -0.92
C SER A 607 -42.76 -21.65 -1.16
N GLU A 608 -42.05 -21.56 -2.29
CA GLU A 608 -40.97 -22.50 -2.61
C GLU A 608 -39.60 -21.83 -2.50
N LYS A 609 -38.65 -22.44 -1.75
CA LYS A 609 -37.22 -22.06 -1.73
C LYS A 609 -36.57 -22.38 -3.09
N VAL A 610 -37.02 -21.74 -4.14
CA VAL A 610 -36.52 -21.92 -5.50
C VAL A 610 -35.79 -20.65 -5.90
N TYR A 611 -34.55 -20.81 -6.35
CA TYR A 611 -33.72 -19.73 -6.84
C TYR A 611 -33.37 -19.99 -8.31
N THR A 612 -33.73 -19.08 -9.20
CA THR A 612 -33.38 -19.19 -10.62
C THR A 612 -32.17 -18.32 -10.87
N LEU A 613 -31.09 -18.91 -11.41
CA LEU A 613 -29.87 -18.17 -11.71
C LEU A 613 -30.16 -17.02 -12.69
N PRO A 614 -29.54 -15.84 -12.50
CA PRO A 614 -29.75 -14.72 -13.40
C PRO A 614 -29.08 -14.97 -14.76
N LEU A 615 -29.59 -14.35 -15.84
CA LEU A 615 -29.07 -14.56 -17.20
C LEU A 615 -27.62 -14.09 -17.38
N TYR A 616 -27.17 -13.08 -16.63
CA TYR A 616 -25.80 -12.55 -16.72
C TYR A 616 -24.71 -13.49 -16.19
N VAL A 617 -25.06 -14.64 -15.60
CA VAL A 617 -24.07 -15.68 -15.30
C VAL A 617 -23.63 -16.44 -16.56
N LEU A 618 -24.36 -16.30 -17.67
CA LEU A 618 -23.99 -16.91 -18.95
C LEU A 618 -22.87 -16.09 -19.61
N PRO A 619 -21.77 -16.73 -20.05
CA PRO A 619 -20.70 -16.04 -20.74
C PRO A 619 -21.21 -15.24 -21.95
N GLY A 620 -20.83 -13.97 -22.02
CA GLY A 620 -21.21 -13.07 -23.11
C GLY A 620 -22.53 -12.31 -22.93
N ILE A 621 -23.25 -12.50 -21.82
CA ILE A 621 -24.45 -11.72 -21.48
C ILE A 621 -24.11 -10.73 -20.37
N SER A 622 -24.16 -9.43 -20.65
CA SER A 622 -23.97 -8.39 -19.63
C SER A 622 -25.21 -8.27 -18.74
N TYR A 623 -25.07 -7.60 -17.59
CA TYR A 623 -26.19 -7.28 -16.71
C TYR A 623 -27.27 -6.47 -17.44
N GLU A 624 -26.88 -5.45 -18.21
CA GLU A 624 -27.81 -4.61 -18.98
C GLU A 624 -28.54 -5.45 -20.04
N LYS A 625 -27.81 -6.32 -20.75
CA LYS A 625 -28.43 -7.22 -21.74
C LYS A 625 -29.36 -8.22 -21.08
N SER A 626 -29.07 -8.66 -19.86
CA SER A 626 -29.95 -9.54 -19.11
C SER A 626 -31.30 -8.91 -18.80
N ILE A 627 -31.31 -7.61 -18.46
CA ILE A 627 -32.53 -6.84 -18.21
C ILE A 627 -33.31 -6.66 -19.51
N GLU A 628 -32.63 -6.32 -20.61
CA GLU A 628 -33.25 -6.20 -21.93
C GLU A 628 -33.92 -7.50 -22.39
N LEU A 629 -33.33 -8.66 -22.12
CA LEU A 629 -33.89 -9.97 -22.48
C LEU A 629 -35.06 -10.41 -21.58
N GLN A 630 -35.21 -9.80 -20.41
CA GLN A 630 -36.27 -10.12 -19.43
C GLN A 630 -37.50 -9.21 -19.55
N ASN A 631 -37.32 -8.01 -20.12
CA ASN A 631 -38.40 -7.10 -20.49
C ASN A 631 -38.97 -7.46 -21.86
#